data_AF-A0A2N2L3T5-F1
#
_entry.id   AF-A0A2N2L3T5-F1
#
_cell.length_a   1.000
_cell.length_b   1.000
_cell.length_c   1.000
_cell.angle_alpha   90.00
_cell.angle_beta   90.00
_cell.angle_gamma   90.00
#
_symmetry.space_group_name_H-M   'P 1'
#
loop_
_entity.id
_entity.type
_entity.pdbx_description
1 polymer ?
#
loop_
_entity_poly.entity_id
_entity_poly.type
_entity_poly.pdbx_seq_one_letter_code
_entity_poly.pdbx_strand_id
1 'polypeptide(L)'
;MTGVSSSHKEASIATGEFFVSDSNNEGEQVKNRILKIKNIIEGKLKRYYGRSFDNASKEEMFQAVAMSIRDIILERGVKANETIEKRGLKKLCYLSAEFLMGRALVNNMINLGLLEE
;
A
#
# COMPACT_ATOMS: atom_id res chain seq x y z
N MET A 1 -42.83 45.94 12.92
CA MET A 1 -41.72 45.12 12.40
C MET A 1 -40.65 45.05 13.48
N THR A 2 -40.00 43.89 13.68
CA THR A 2 -39.23 43.48 14.89
C THR A 2 -40.11 43.41 16.18
N GLY A 3 -39.89 42.61 17.23
CA GLY A 3 -39.02 41.43 17.50
C GLY A 3 -38.91 41.17 19.04
N VAL A 4 -38.62 39.98 19.61
CA VAL A 4 -38.49 38.57 19.17
C VAL A 4 -38.65 37.63 20.40
N SER A 5 -39.28 36.44 20.23
CA SER A 5 -39.29 35.19 21.07
C SER A 5 -39.38 35.19 22.61
N SER A 6 -40.29 34.34 23.15
CA SER A 6 -40.21 33.64 24.46
C SER A 6 -41.34 32.58 24.56
N SER A 7 -41.29 31.40 25.22
CA SER A 7 -40.20 30.49 25.70
C SER A 7 -40.80 29.10 26.09
N HIS A 8 -39.93 28.12 26.38
CA HIS A 8 -40.16 26.85 27.13
C HIS A 8 -40.99 25.68 26.54
N LYS A 9 -40.31 24.55 26.29
CA LYS A 9 -40.37 23.27 27.07
C LYS A 9 -39.41 22.26 26.42
N GLU A 10 -38.33 21.84 27.08
CA GLU A 10 -38.18 20.79 28.12
C GLU A 10 -37.54 19.51 27.54
N ALA A 11 -36.80 18.79 28.38
CA ALA A 11 -35.83 17.79 27.96
C ALA A 11 -36.43 16.40 27.71
N SER A 12 -35.75 15.60 26.88
CA SER A 12 -35.76 14.15 26.99
C SER A 12 -34.36 13.61 26.77
N ILE A 13 -33.86 12.84 27.74
CA ILE A 13 -32.51 12.28 27.76
C ILE A 13 -32.65 10.80 27.43
N ALA A 14 -32.42 10.42 26.17
CA ALA A 14 -32.41 9.02 25.75
C ALA A 14 -30.98 8.47 25.79
N THR A 15 -30.60 7.91 26.94
CA THR A 15 -29.43 7.03 27.05
C THR A 15 -29.67 5.72 26.33
N GLY A 16 -28.65 5.22 25.62
CA GLY A 16 -28.52 3.80 25.31
C GLY A 16 -28.76 3.40 23.85
N GLU A 17 -27.75 3.59 23.01
CA GLU A 17 -27.36 2.60 22.00
C GLU A 17 -25.87 2.78 21.67
N PHE A 18 -25.04 2.36 22.62
CA PHE A 18 -23.59 2.28 22.49
C PHE A 18 -23.22 0.81 22.15
N PHE A 19 -22.52 0.61 21.03
CA PHE A 19 -21.77 -0.61 20.66
C PHE A 19 -22.54 -1.89 20.27
N VAL A 20 -23.08 -1.91 19.05
CA VAL A 20 -23.19 -3.09 18.14
C VAL A 20 -23.16 -2.51 16.70
N SER A 21 -22.33 -2.87 15.71
CA SER A 21 -21.34 -3.93 15.52
C SER A 21 -20.34 -3.57 14.40
N ASP A 22 -19.02 -3.72 14.60
CA ASP A 22 -18.00 -3.52 13.54
C ASP A 22 -17.23 -4.79 13.11
N SER A 23 -17.36 -5.89 13.88
CA SER A 23 -16.54 -7.11 13.72
C SER A 23 -16.74 -7.89 12.42
N ASN A 24 -17.78 -7.57 11.62
CA ASN A 24 -18.04 -8.22 10.33
C ASN A 24 -17.33 -7.55 9.14
N ASN A 25 -16.84 -6.31 9.28
CA ASN A 25 -16.29 -5.53 8.16
C ASN A 25 -14.78 -5.79 7.94
N GLU A 26 -14.01 -5.90 9.02
CA GLU A 26 -12.54 -6.05 8.97
C GLU A 26 -12.10 -7.33 8.24
N GLY A 27 -12.71 -8.47 8.56
CA GLY A 27 -12.38 -9.76 7.95
C GLY A 27 -12.60 -9.78 6.43
N GLU A 28 -13.63 -9.08 5.94
CA GLU A 28 -13.90 -8.98 4.51
C GLU A 28 -12.93 -8.00 3.83
N GLN A 29 -12.57 -6.90 4.49
CA GLN A 29 -11.54 -5.99 3.99
C GLN A 29 -10.17 -6.69 3.84
N VAL A 30 -9.78 -7.52 4.81
CA VAL A 30 -8.52 -8.30 4.78
C VAL A 30 -8.51 -9.29 3.61
N LYS A 31 -9.58 -10.08 3.42
CA LYS A 31 -9.71 -11.00 2.26
C LYS A 31 -9.54 -10.26 0.94
N ASN A 32 -10.19 -9.09 0.79
CA ASN A 32 -10.09 -8.28 -0.43
C ASN A 32 -8.67 -7.75 -0.68
N ARG A 33 -7.89 -7.43 0.37
CA ARG A 33 -6.46 -7.06 0.24
C ARG A 33 -5.60 -8.25 -0.19
N ILE A 34 -5.79 -9.42 0.43
CA ILE A 34 -5.08 -10.67 0.06
C ILE A 34 -5.39 -11.06 -1.39
N LEU A 35 -6.66 -10.98 -1.82
CA LEU A 35 -7.08 -11.29 -3.18
C LEU A 35 -6.41 -10.35 -4.20
N LYS A 36 -6.34 -9.04 -3.92
CA LYS A 36 -5.62 -8.08 -4.78
C LYS A 36 -4.13 -8.44 -4.92
N ILE A 37 -3.46 -8.80 -3.82
CA ILE A 37 -2.04 -9.20 -3.83
C ILE A 37 -1.85 -10.47 -4.67
N LYS A 38 -2.70 -11.49 -4.47
CA LYS A 38 -2.67 -12.72 -5.30
C LYS A 38 -2.85 -12.42 -6.78
N ASN A 39 -3.82 -11.59 -7.15
CA ASN A 39 -4.09 -11.24 -8.54
C ASN A 39 -2.91 -10.48 -9.20
N ILE A 40 -2.20 -9.63 -8.45
CA ILE A 40 -1.00 -8.94 -8.94
C ILE A 40 0.12 -9.94 -9.23
N ILE A 41 0.42 -10.85 -8.29
CA ILE A 41 1.48 -11.87 -8.45
C ILE A 41 1.13 -12.83 -9.58
N GLU A 42 -0.11 -13.31 -9.66
CA GLU A 42 -0.57 -14.20 -10.74
C GLU A 42 -0.50 -13.49 -12.11
N GLY A 43 -0.84 -12.20 -12.15
CA GLY A 43 -0.68 -11.37 -13.33
C GLY A 43 0.77 -11.27 -13.81
N LYS A 44 1.75 -11.26 -12.89
CA LYS A 44 3.18 -11.35 -13.24
C LYS A 44 3.55 -12.74 -13.75
N LEU A 45 3.12 -13.82 -13.09
CA LEU A 45 3.38 -15.20 -13.52
C LEU A 45 2.86 -15.46 -14.95
N LYS A 46 1.61 -15.07 -15.23
CA LYS A 46 0.98 -15.22 -16.54
C LYS A 46 1.70 -14.41 -17.62
N ARG A 47 2.07 -13.15 -17.34
CA ARG A 47 2.68 -12.24 -18.33
C ARG A 47 4.15 -12.52 -18.65
N TYR A 48 4.94 -12.95 -17.65
CA TYR A 48 6.39 -13.12 -17.81
C TYR A 48 6.81 -14.58 -18.02
N TYR A 49 6.01 -15.56 -17.59
CA TYR A 49 6.37 -16.99 -17.64
C TYR A 49 5.28 -17.88 -18.27
N GLY A 50 4.07 -17.35 -18.51
CA GLY A 50 2.94 -18.16 -19.00
C GLY A 50 2.41 -19.18 -17.98
N ARG A 51 2.65 -18.94 -16.67
CA ARG A 51 2.32 -19.87 -15.57
C ARG A 51 1.15 -19.38 -14.70
N SER A 52 0.46 -20.31 -14.06
CA SER A 52 -0.44 -20.08 -12.91
C SER A 52 0.28 -20.41 -11.61
N PHE A 53 -0.37 -20.21 -10.46
CA PHE A 53 0.18 -20.62 -9.16
C PHE A 53 0.42 -22.14 -9.06
N ASP A 54 -0.33 -22.95 -9.80
CA ASP A 54 -0.30 -24.43 -9.71
C ASP A 54 0.90 -25.04 -10.46
N ASN A 55 1.48 -24.31 -11.41
CA ASN A 55 2.56 -24.80 -12.27
C ASN A 55 3.79 -23.88 -12.37
N ALA A 56 3.84 -22.80 -11.58
CA ALA A 56 5.03 -21.98 -11.41
C ALA A 56 6.05 -22.65 -10.48
N SER A 57 7.32 -22.61 -10.86
CA SER A 57 8.43 -23.00 -9.99
C SER A 57 8.64 -22.01 -8.84
N LYS A 58 9.36 -22.44 -7.80
CA LYS A 58 9.71 -21.58 -6.65
C LYS A 58 10.49 -20.32 -7.06
N GLU A 59 11.30 -20.42 -8.11
CA GLU A 59 12.07 -19.29 -8.63
C GLU A 59 11.17 -18.29 -9.37
N GLU A 60 10.29 -18.76 -10.26
CA GLU A 60 9.32 -17.90 -10.96
C GLU A 60 8.38 -17.19 -9.97
N MET A 61 7.93 -17.90 -8.93
CA MET A 61 7.17 -17.34 -7.81
C MET A 61 7.92 -16.22 -7.09
N PHE A 62 9.20 -16.46 -6.74
CA PHE A 62 10.05 -15.46 -6.09
C PHE A 62 10.26 -14.23 -7.00
N GLN A 63 10.57 -14.45 -8.27
CA GLN A 63 10.78 -13.37 -9.24
C GLN A 63 9.48 -12.57 -9.46
N ALA A 64 8.32 -13.21 -9.54
CA ALA A 64 7.01 -12.53 -9.67
C ALA A 64 6.69 -11.62 -8.46
N VAL A 65 6.98 -12.06 -7.23
CA VAL A 65 6.87 -11.23 -6.02
C VAL A 65 7.86 -10.05 -6.08
N ALA A 66 9.13 -10.31 -6.41
CA ALA A 66 10.13 -9.26 -6.53
C ALA A 66 9.79 -8.21 -7.60
N MET A 67 9.19 -8.62 -8.73
CA MET A 67 8.66 -7.70 -9.73
C MET A 67 7.50 -6.85 -9.19
N SER A 68 6.59 -7.44 -8.43
CA SER A 68 5.47 -6.72 -7.81
C SER A 68 5.94 -5.64 -6.84
N ILE A 69 6.97 -5.93 -6.03
CA ILE A 69 7.62 -4.94 -5.15
C ILE A 69 8.36 -3.87 -5.96
N ARG A 70 9.07 -4.25 -7.02
CA ARG A 70 9.79 -3.32 -7.90
C ARG A 70 8.87 -2.30 -8.57
N ASP A 71 7.67 -2.70 -8.99
CA ASP A 71 6.69 -1.78 -9.60
C ASP A 71 6.37 -0.59 -8.67
N ILE A 72 6.16 -0.85 -7.36
CA ILE A 72 5.87 0.17 -6.35
C ILE A 72 7.05 1.16 -6.20
N ILE A 73 8.28 0.63 -6.21
CA ILE A 73 9.51 1.43 -6.12
C ILE A 73 9.67 2.32 -7.35
N LEU A 74 9.42 1.78 -8.55
CA LEU A 74 9.51 2.52 -9.80
C LEU A 74 8.46 3.63 -9.88
N GLU A 75 7.22 3.38 -9.47
CA GLU A 75 6.16 4.40 -9.45
C GLU A 75 6.51 5.56 -8.49
N ARG A 76 7.06 5.26 -7.31
CA ARG A 76 7.59 6.28 -6.38
C ARG A 76 8.80 7.02 -6.97
N GLY A 77 9.69 6.29 -7.66
CA GLY A 77 10.89 6.84 -8.30
C GLY A 77 10.58 7.84 -9.42
N VAL A 78 9.57 7.59 -10.25
CA VAL A 78 9.11 8.55 -11.28
C VAL A 78 8.67 9.87 -10.63
N LYS A 79 7.81 9.80 -9.61
CA LYS A 79 7.32 10.99 -8.88
C LYS A 79 8.46 11.76 -8.19
N ALA A 80 9.46 11.05 -7.66
CA ALA A 80 10.66 11.66 -7.07
C ALA A 80 11.51 12.39 -8.12
N ASN A 81 11.77 11.76 -9.28
CA ASN A 81 12.54 12.36 -10.38
C ASN A 81 11.84 13.61 -10.93
N GLU A 82 10.53 13.55 -11.20
CA GLU A 82 9.75 14.73 -11.61
C GLU A 82 9.85 15.87 -10.58
N THR A 83 9.86 15.54 -9.28
CA THR A 83 9.97 16.55 -8.21
C THR A 83 11.36 17.19 -8.17
N ILE A 84 12.41 16.42 -8.39
CA ILE A 84 13.80 16.89 -8.50
C ILE A 84 13.95 17.86 -9.68
N GLU A 85 13.38 17.51 -10.84
CA GLU A 85 13.43 18.32 -12.07
C GLU A 85 12.60 19.60 -11.94
N LYS A 86 11.34 19.51 -11.52
CA LYS A 86 10.45 20.68 -11.33
C LYS A 86 10.99 21.70 -10.32
N ARG A 87 11.80 21.26 -9.35
CA ARG A 87 12.44 22.12 -8.33
C ARG A 87 13.87 22.53 -8.68
N GLY A 88 14.44 22.07 -9.80
CA GLY A 88 15.81 22.39 -10.22
C GLY A 88 16.89 21.97 -9.21
N LEU A 89 16.69 20.86 -8.48
CA LEU A 89 17.60 20.46 -7.40
C LEU A 89 18.96 19.99 -7.94
N LYS A 90 20.04 20.39 -7.25
CA LYS A 90 21.39 19.90 -7.53
C LYS A 90 21.48 18.40 -7.25
N LYS A 91 22.10 17.65 -8.16
CA LYS A 91 22.32 16.19 -8.03
C LYS A 91 23.70 15.94 -7.41
N LEU A 92 23.74 15.15 -6.32
CA LEU A 92 24.99 14.65 -5.73
C LEU A 92 25.33 13.31 -6.39
N CYS A 93 26.46 13.25 -7.10
CA CYS A 93 26.95 12.03 -7.73
C CYS A 93 28.02 11.38 -6.84
N TYR A 94 27.67 10.28 -6.18
CA TYR A 94 28.62 9.52 -5.37
C TYR A 94 29.35 8.50 -6.25
N LEU A 95 30.69 8.59 -6.29
CA LEU A 95 31.56 7.71 -7.07
C LEU A 95 32.38 6.82 -6.12
N SER A 96 32.27 5.51 -6.29
CA SER A 96 33.06 4.50 -5.57
C SER A 96 33.48 3.40 -6.55
N ALA A 97 34.63 2.77 -6.27
CA ALA A 97 35.07 1.57 -7.00
C ALA A 97 34.19 0.34 -6.69
N GLU A 98 33.58 0.29 -5.50
CA GLU A 98 32.83 -0.87 -5.01
C GLU A 98 31.51 -0.45 -4.31
N PHE A 99 30.49 -1.29 -4.44
CA PHE A 99 29.18 -1.16 -3.80
C PHE A 99 28.58 -2.54 -3.48
N LEU A 100 28.54 -2.92 -2.20
CA LEU A 100 27.99 -4.22 -1.76
C LEU A 100 26.54 -4.06 -1.29
N MET A 101 25.57 -4.18 -2.20
CA MET A 101 24.14 -3.97 -1.91
C MET A 101 23.42 -5.14 -1.22
N GLY A 102 23.98 -6.35 -1.25
CA GLY A 102 23.38 -7.53 -0.63
C GLY A 102 22.04 -7.95 -1.25
N ARG A 103 21.13 -8.51 -0.43
CA ARG A 103 19.81 -9.00 -0.87
C ARG A 103 18.75 -7.91 -0.70
N ALA A 104 18.25 -7.37 -1.81
CA ALA A 104 17.37 -6.19 -1.77
C ALA A 104 15.90 -6.47 -1.40
N LEU A 105 15.34 -7.68 -1.61
CA LEU A 105 13.88 -7.89 -1.52
C LEU A 105 13.30 -7.56 -0.13
N VAL A 106 13.88 -8.11 0.93
CA VAL A 106 13.42 -7.91 2.32
C VAL A 106 13.60 -6.45 2.72
N ASN A 107 14.79 -5.88 2.51
CA ASN A 107 15.09 -4.48 2.80
C ASN A 107 14.12 -3.53 2.07
N ASN A 108 13.77 -3.83 0.82
CA ASN A 108 12.79 -3.07 0.05
C ASN A 108 11.38 -3.18 0.64
N MET A 109 10.96 -4.36 1.12
CA MET A 109 9.65 -4.52 1.75
C MET A 109 9.56 -3.77 3.09
N ILE A 110 10.61 -3.82 3.91
CA ILE A 110 10.72 -3.03 5.15
C ILE A 110 10.67 -1.52 4.83
N ASN A 111 11.51 -1.04 3.91
CA ASN A 111 11.54 0.38 3.49
C ASN A 111 10.24 0.88 2.84
N LEU A 112 9.38 -0.03 2.34
CA LEU A 112 8.05 0.30 1.84
C LEU A 112 6.94 0.26 2.90
N GLY A 113 7.24 -0.22 4.12
CA GLY A 113 6.26 -0.45 5.19
C GLY A 113 5.37 -1.67 4.95
N LEU A 114 5.87 -2.68 4.24
CA LEU A 114 5.14 -3.91 3.86
C LEU A 114 5.54 -5.14 4.69
N LEU A 115 6.60 -5.02 5.48
CA LEU A 115 7.11 -6.05 6.37
C LEU A 115 7.70 -5.35 7.61
N GLU A 116 7.54 -5.97 8.78
CA GLU A 116 8.19 -5.54 10.02
C GLU A 116 9.66 -6.00 10.03
N GLU A 117 10.51 -5.34 10.82
CA GLU A 117 11.95 -5.62 10.91
C GLU A 117 12.28 -6.72 11.93
#